data_AF-A0A725BAB9-F1
#
_entry.id   AF-A0A725BAB9-F1
#
_cell.length_a   1.000
_cell.length_b   1.000
_cell.length_c   1.000
_cell.angle_alpha   90.00
_cell.angle_beta   90.00
_cell.angle_gamma   90.00
#
_symmetry.space_group_name_H-M   'P 1'
#
loop_
_entity.id
_entity.type
_entity.pdbx_description
1 polymer ?
#
loop_
_entity_poly.entity_id
_entity_poly.type
_entity_poly.pdbx_seq_one_letter_code
_entity_poly.pdbx_strand_id
1 'polypeptide(L)'
;MHVSTAFNFSKKLEDRGLLTFSKKETDKRNTYVQLTPAGESLLLETIQAFRPEENGVFRASLPLQELYGKFPELTDISAIVRRLYGDSFMDIFAETSKMITEEADRRPQDPIMDSIKKA
;
A
#
# COMPACT_ATOMS: atom_id res chain seq x y z
N MET A 1 14.03 2.71 2.53
CA MET A 1 14.65 2.21 1.28
C MET A 1 15.63 3.26 0.78
N HIS A 2 16.86 2.89 0.40
CA HIS A 2 17.83 3.85 -0.14
C HIS A 2 17.45 4.26 -1.57
N VAL A 3 17.73 5.52 -1.95
CA VAL A 3 17.32 6.09 -3.25
C VAL A 3 17.84 5.27 -4.44
N SER A 4 19.08 4.78 -4.37
CA SER A 4 19.65 3.94 -5.43
C SER A 4 18.92 2.60 -5.60
N THR A 5 18.46 2.00 -4.49
CA THR A 5 17.69 0.76 -4.52
C THR A 5 16.35 0.99 -5.20
N ALA A 6 15.65 2.07 -4.83
CA ALA A 6 14.38 2.44 -5.45
C ALA A 6 14.55 2.67 -6.96
N PHE A 7 15.56 3.46 -7.36
CA PHE A 7 15.85 3.72 -8.77
C PHE A 7 16.15 2.44 -9.56
N ASN A 8 16.98 1.55 -9.02
CA ASN A 8 17.36 0.31 -9.68
C ASN A 8 16.17 -0.65 -9.86
N PHE A 9 15.27 -0.74 -8.88
CA PHE A 9 14.04 -1.52 -9.04
C PHE A 9 13.09 -0.87 -10.05
N SER A 10 12.93 0.45 -10.01
CA SER A 10 12.11 1.17 -10.98
C SER A 10 12.61 0.96 -12.41
N LYS A 11 13.93 0.96 -12.64
CA LYS A 11 14.51 0.67 -13.95
C LYS A 11 14.21 -0.76 -14.41
N LYS A 12 14.39 -1.76 -13.54
CA LYS A 12 14.04 -3.15 -13.87
C LYS A 12 12.55 -3.34 -14.19
N LEU A 13 11.66 -2.55 -13.58
CA LEU A 13 10.22 -2.59 -13.85
C LEU A 13 9.86 -1.85 -15.14
N GLU A 14 10.57 -0.77 -15.47
CA GLU A 14 10.47 -0.11 -16.78
C GLU A 14 10.92 -1.02 -17.92
N ASP A 15 12.05 -1.72 -17.77
CA ASP A 15 12.54 -2.69 -18.76
C ASP A 15 11.55 -3.83 -19.01
N ARG A 16 10.68 -4.12 -18.02
CA ARG A 16 9.58 -5.10 -18.12
C ARG A 16 8.27 -4.51 -18.65
N GLY A 17 8.25 -3.21 -18.97
CA GLY A 17 7.07 -2.50 -19.44
C GLY A 17 5.99 -2.28 -18.37
N LEU A 18 6.31 -2.40 -17.08
CA LEU A 18 5.37 -2.25 -15.96
C LEU A 18 5.36 -0.83 -15.39
N LEU A 19 6.48 -0.10 -15.53
CA LEU A 19 6.59 1.31 -15.16
C LEU A 19 7.06 2.16 -16.33
N THR A 20 6.81 3.45 -16.25
CA THR A 20 7.43 4.47 -17.10
C THR A 20 7.96 5.61 -16.23
N PHE A 21 9.06 6.24 -16.65
CA PHE A 21 9.61 7.40 -15.97
C PHE A 21 9.06 8.69 -16.58
N SER A 22 8.66 9.63 -15.74
CA SER A 22 8.18 10.94 -16.14
C SER A 22 8.91 12.06 -15.40
N LYS A 23 9.01 13.22 -16.04
CA LYS A 23 9.50 14.46 -15.41
C LYS A 23 8.36 15.46 -15.44
N LYS A 24 8.04 16.05 -14.29
CA LYS A 24 7.12 17.19 -14.23
C LYS A 24 7.86 18.44 -14.68
N GLU A 25 7.28 19.24 -15.57
CA GLU A 25 7.91 20.49 -16.03
C GLU A 25 8.24 21.45 -14.87
N THR A 26 7.40 21.43 -13.83
CA THR A 26 7.52 22.26 -12.62
C THR A 26 8.53 21.73 -11.60
N ASP A 27 8.99 20.48 -11.74
CA ASP A 27 9.98 19.86 -10.85
C ASP A 27 11.11 19.22 -11.64
N LYS A 28 12.21 19.97 -11.77
CA LYS A 28 13.42 19.54 -12.47
C LYS A 28 14.32 18.63 -11.64
N ARG A 29 14.06 18.49 -10.33
CA ARG A 29 14.93 17.75 -9.40
C ARG A 29 14.51 16.29 -9.27
N ASN A 30 13.21 16.02 -9.31
CA ASN A 30 12.68 14.68 -9.10
C ASN A 30 12.38 13.97 -10.42
N THR A 31 12.64 12.66 -10.44
CA THR A 31 12.14 11.79 -11.49
C THR A 31 10.99 10.98 -10.91
N TYR A 32 9.83 11.09 -11.54
CA TYR A 32 8.64 10.38 -11.14
C TYR A 32 8.55 9.06 -11.90
N VAL A 33 7.83 8.11 -11.31
CA VAL A 33 7.50 6.84 -11.94
C VAL A 33 5.99 6.69 -11.96
N GLN A 34 5.48 6.04 -13.00
CA GLN A 34 4.05 5.81 -13.18
C GLN A 34 3.83 4.39 -13.69
N LEU A 35 2.74 3.76 -13.25
CA LEU A 35 2.30 2.46 -13.78
C LEU A 35 1.93 2.60 -15.26
N THR A 36 2.34 1.62 -16.06
CA THR A 36 1.76 1.40 -17.40
C THR A 36 0.43 0.64 -17.26
N PRO A 37 -0.39 0.52 -18.32
CA PRO A 37 -1.58 -0.33 -18.27
C PRO A 37 -1.27 -1.79 -17.88
N ALA A 38 -0.13 -2.33 -18.30
CA ALA A 38 0.31 -3.67 -17.90
C ALA A 38 0.71 -3.73 -16.42
N GLY A 39 1.39 -2.70 -15.91
CA GLY A 39 1.71 -2.58 -14.49
C GLY A 39 0.47 -2.46 -13.61
N GLU A 40 -0.53 -1.70 -14.06
CA GLU A 40 -1.82 -1.57 -13.38
C GLU A 40 -2.58 -2.90 -13.35
N SER A 41 -2.67 -3.62 -14.48
CA SER A 41 -3.29 -4.96 -14.52
C SER A 41 -2.64 -5.91 -13.52
N LEU A 42 -1.30 -5.98 -13.51
CA LEU A 42 -0.57 -6.84 -12.59
C LEU A 42 -0.80 -6.46 -11.13
N LEU A 43 -0.87 -5.16 -10.81
CA LEU A 43 -1.17 -4.70 -9.46
C LEU A 43 -2.57 -5.15 -9.02
N LEU A 44 -3.57 -4.97 -9.89
CA LEU A 44 -4.95 -5.39 -9.62
C LEU A 44 -5.06 -6.91 -9.45
N GLU A 45 -4.42 -7.68 -10.32
CA GLU A 45 -4.33 -9.15 -10.20
C GLU A 45 -3.67 -9.56 -8.88
N THR A 46 -2.62 -8.86 -8.46
CA THR A 46 -1.93 -9.13 -7.18
C THR A 46 -2.85 -8.87 -5.98
N ILE A 47 -3.62 -7.78 -6.02
CA ILE A 47 -4.61 -7.46 -4.97
C ILE A 47 -5.72 -8.51 -4.95
N GLN A 48 -6.23 -8.93 -6.12
CA GLN A 48 -7.26 -9.97 -6.24
C GLN A 48 -6.78 -11.37 -5.83
N ALA A 49 -5.47 -11.63 -5.95
CA ALA A 49 -4.87 -12.87 -5.50
C ALA A 49 -4.59 -12.88 -3.99
N PHE A 50 -4.72 -11.74 -3.29
CA PHE A 50 -4.46 -11.68 -1.86
C PHE A 50 -5.46 -12.52 -1.06
N ARG A 51 -4.94 -13.34 -0.15
CA ARG A 51 -5.69 -14.23 0.75
C ARG A 51 -5.34 -13.91 2.21
N PRO A 52 -6.14 -13.06 2.90
CA PRO A 52 -5.86 -12.64 4.28
C PRO A 52 -5.66 -13.83 5.24
N GLU A 53 -6.42 -14.91 5.05
CA GLU A 53 -6.36 -16.13 5.83
C GLU A 53 -5.02 -16.88 5.73
N GLU A 54 -4.26 -16.66 4.66
CA GLU A 54 -2.91 -17.22 4.50
C GLU A 54 -1.85 -16.33 5.17
N ASN A 55 -2.20 -15.09 5.53
CA ASN A 55 -1.28 -14.15 6.17
C ASN A 55 -1.14 -14.42 7.67
N GLY A 56 0.09 -14.70 8.12
CA GLY A 56 0.38 -15.00 9.52
C GLY A 56 0.08 -13.85 10.49
N VAL A 57 0.28 -12.60 10.08
CA VAL A 57 0.00 -11.42 10.93
C VAL A 57 -1.51 -11.24 11.10
N PHE A 58 -2.28 -11.35 10.01
CA PHE A 58 -3.74 -11.29 10.05
C PHE A 58 -4.31 -12.38 10.95
N ARG A 59 -3.87 -13.63 10.78
CA ARG A 59 -4.33 -14.73 11.64
C ARG A 59 -3.99 -14.54 13.12
N ALA A 60 -2.79 -14.03 13.40
CA ALA A 60 -2.36 -13.80 14.78
C ALA A 60 -3.13 -12.67 15.47
N SER A 61 -3.73 -11.75 14.70
CA SER A 61 -4.52 -10.65 15.24
C SER A 61 -6.01 -10.96 15.39
N LEU A 62 -6.53 -12.03 14.77
CA LEU A 62 -7.95 -12.43 14.88
C LEU A 62 -8.44 -12.59 16.34
N PRO A 63 -7.71 -13.22 17.28
CA PRO A 63 -8.18 -13.33 18.67
C PRO A 63 -8.35 -11.96 19.35
N LEU A 64 -7.52 -10.98 18.98
CA LEU A 64 -7.64 -9.61 19.48
C LEU A 64 -8.86 -8.92 18.85
N GLN A 65 -9.10 -9.14 17.56
CA GLN A 65 -10.28 -8.64 16.88
C GLN A 65 -11.57 -9.20 17.50
N GLU A 66 -11.61 -10.51 17.78
CA GLU A 66 -12.75 -11.17 18.42
C GLU A 66 -13.00 -10.62 19.84
N LEU A 67 -11.94 -10.32 20.58
CA LEU A 67 -12.04 -9.81 21.95
C LEU A 67 -12.46 -8.34 22.02
N TYR A 68 -11.91 -7.49 21.14
CA TYR A 68 -12.10 -6.03 21.19
C TYR A 68 -13.08 -5.49 20.14
N GLY A 69 -13.59 -6.34 19.25
CA GLY A 69 -14.47 -5.97 18.14
C GLY A 69 -13.78 -5.23 16.98
N LYS A 70 -12.45 -5.10 17.01
CA LYS A 70 -11.64 -4.41 15.99
C LYS A 70 -10.18 -4.87 16.03
N PHE A 71 -9.46 -4.68 14.93
CA PHE A 71 -8.01 -4.97 14.90
C PHE A 71 -7.22 -4.05 15.84
N PRO A 72 -6.05 -4.51 16.33
CA PRO A 72 -5.24 -3.71 17.23
C PRO A 72 -4.68 -2.46 16.52
N GLU A 73 -4.84 -1.30 17.16
CA GLU A 73 -4.39 0.01 16.67
C GLU A 73 -2.85 0.18 16.72
N LEU A 74 -2.15 -0.69 17.47
CA LEU A 74 -0.70 -0.70 17.64
C LEU A 74 -0.10 0.70 17.94
N THR A 75 -0.78 1.49 18.78
CA THR A 75 -0.48 2.92 19.01
C THR A 75 0.95 3.18 19.46
N ASP A 76 1.50 2.33 20.33
CA ASP A 76 2.86 2.51 20.85
C ASP A 76 3.91 2.31 19.75
N ILE A 77 3.70 1.32 18.88
CA ILE A 77 4.57 1.07 17.72
C ILE A 77 4.48 2.25 16.75
N SER A 78 3.26 2.72 16.45
CA SER A 78 3.03 3.88 15.60
C SER A 78 3.72 5.15 16.12
N ALA A 79 3.71 5.37 17.45
CA ALA A 79 4.40 6.49 18.07
C ALA A 79 5.93 6.38 17.96
N ILE A 80 6.49 5.19 18.16
CA ILE A 80 7.93 4.93 17.99
C ILE A 80 8.35 5.17 16.53
N VAL A 81 7.60 4.63 15.57
CA VAL A 81 7.86 4.79 14.14
C VAL A 81 7.79 6.27 13.74
N ARG A 82 6.75 6.99 14.18
CA ARG A 82 6.62 8.44 13.95
C ARG A 82 7.81 9.21 14.50
N ARG A 83 8.28 8.89 15.71
CA ARG A 83 9.43 9.57 16.30
C ARG A 83 10.73 9.29 15.55
N LEU A 84 10.86 8.10 14.97
CA LEU A 84 12.05 7.69 14.23
C LEU A 84 12.10 8.27 12.81
N TYR A 85 10.97 8.29 12.10
CA TYR A 85 10.90 8.64 10.67
C TYR A 85 10.22 9.98 10.38
N GLY A 86 9.60 10.61 11.38
CA GLY A 86 8.91 11.90 11.25
C GLY A 86 7.46 11.78 10.78
N ASP A 87 6.75 12.91 10.82
CA ASP A 87 5.32 12.96 10.48
C ASP A 87 5.05 12.73 8.99
N SER A 88 5.93 13.19 8.10
CA SER A 88 5.78 12.99 6.65
C SER A 88 5.80 11.53 6.23
N PHE A 89 6.47 10.66 7.00
CA PHE A 89 6.42 9.22 6.79
C PHE A 89 5.05 8.64 7.18
N MET A 90 4.43 9.19 8.23
CA MET A 90 3.12 8.76 8.71
C MET A 90 1.98 9.16 7.76
N ASP A 91 2.14 10.28 7.03
CA ASP A 91 1.15 10.76 6.05
C ASP A 91 0.83 9.71 4.97
N ILE A 92 1.83 8.91 4.56
CA ILE A 92 1.67 7.84 3.57
C ILE A 92 0.63 6.81 4.05
N PHE A 93 0.56 6.49 5.34
CA PHE A 93 -0.41 5.53 5.86
C PHE A 93 -1.83 6.07 5.80
N ALA A 94 -2.02 7.35 6.13
CA ALA A 94 -3.33 8.01 6.09
C ALA A 94 -3.85 8.12 4.64
N GLU A 95 -2.98 8.53 3.72
CA GLU A 95 -3.32 8.64 2.30
C GLU A 95 -3.64 7.26 1.70
N THR A 96 -2.80 6.25 1.98
CA THR A 96 -3.01 4.88 1.48
C THR A 96 -4.31 4.29 2.01
N SER A 97 -4.60 4.44 3.31
CA SER A 97 -5.85 3.94 3.90
C SER A 97 -7.07 4.60 3.25
N LYS A 98 -7.03 5.92 3.06
CA LYS A 98 -8.10 6.66 2.37
C LYS A 98 -8.30 6.15 0.94
N MET A 99 -7.23 6.01 0.16
CA MET A 99 -7.31 5.53 -1.23
C MET A 99 -7.92 4.13 -1.33
N ILE A 100 -7.51 3.21 -0.45
CA ILE A 100 -8.02 1.85 -0.43
C ILE A 100 -9.51 1.83 -0.06
N THR A 101 -9.93 2.57 0.97
CA THR A 101 -11.34 2.66 1.39
C THR A 101 -12.21 3.26 0.28
N GLU A 102 -11.76 4.33 -0.36
CA GLU A 102 -12.49 4.93 -1.48
C GLU A 102 -12.66 3.96 -2.65
N GLU A 103 -11.63 3.18 -2.99
CA GLU A 103 -11.75 2.17 -4.05
C GLU A 103 -12.65 1.00 -3.63
N ALA A 104 -12.62 0.61 -2.36
CA ALA A 104 -13.52 -0.40 -1.78
C ALA A 104 -15.00 0.02 -1.89
N ASP A 105 -15.28 1.31 -1.74
CA ASP A 105 -16.63 1.86 -1.85
C ASP A 105 -17.12 1.93 -3.30
N ARG A 106 -16.21 2.11 -4.26
CA ARG A 106 -16.54 2.11 -5.70
C ARG A 106 -16.86 0.71 -6.25
N ARG A 107 -16.35 -0.37 -5.61
CA ARG A 107 -16.54 -1.76 -6.06
C ARG A 107 -17.17 -2.64 -4.96
N PRO A 108 -18.46 -2.48 -4.65
CA PRO A 108 -19.11 -3.12 -3.50
C PRO A 108 -19.32 -4.65 -3.60
N GLN A 109 -18.92 -5.31 -4.70
CA GLN A 109 -19.09 -6.76 -4.90
C GLN A 109 -17.77 -7.55 -4.91
N ASP A 110 -16.65 -6.95 -4.51
CA ASP A 110 -15.36 -7.64 -4.40
C ASP A 110 -15.16 -8.22 -2.98
N PRO A 111 -15.14 -9.56 -2.80
CA PRO A 111 -15.04 -10.23 -1.49
C PRO A 111 -13.79 -9.84 -0.69
N ILE A 112 -12.72 -9.41 -1.37
CA ILE A 112 -11.46 -9.00 -0.75
C ILE A 112 -11.60 -7.61 -0.14
N MET A 113 -12.31 -6.71 -0.81
CA MET A 113 -12.55 -5.36 -0.32
C MET A 113 -13.48 -5.34 0.90
N ASP A 114 -14.43 -6.27 0.99
CA ASP A 114 -15.25 -6.46 2.20
C ASP A 114 -14.44 -6.93 3.42
N SER A 115 -13.38 -7.69 3.20
CA SER A 115 -12.46 -8.11 4.28
C SER A 115 -11.57 -6.95 4.72
N ILE A 116 -11.19 -6.06 3.80
CA ILE A 116 -10.45 -4.83 4.10
C ILE A 116 -11.32 -3.79 4.82
N LYS A 117 -12.61 -3.66 4.48
CA LYS A 117 -13.55 -2.76 5.19
C LYS A 117 -13.84 -3.19 6.63
N LYS A 118 -13.75 -4.49 6.92
CA LYS A 118 -13.91 -5.06 8.26
C LYS A 118 -12.61 -5.06 9.07
N ALA A 119 -11.49 -4.71 8.44
CA ALA A 119 -10.19 -4.59 9.07
C ALA A 119 -9.94 -3.18 9.58
#